data_AF-A0A821XH37-F1
#
_entry.id   AF-A0A821XH37-F1
#
_cell.length_a   1.000
_cell.length_b   1.000
_cell.length_c   1.000
_cell.angle_alpha   90.00
_cell.angle_beta   90.00
_cell.angle_gamma   90.00
#
_symmetry.space_group_name_H-M   'P 1'
#
loop_
_entity.id
_entity.type
_entity.pdbx_description
1 polymer ?
#
loop_
_entity_poly.entity_id
_entity_poly.type
_entity_poly.pdbx_seq_one_letter_code
_entity_poly.pdbx_strand_id
1 'polypeptide(L)'
;MRCGNMIDCLFDYKRHVSRSDDHNISDITSTTCPNLKQLTITCYRSILHYDRFILHFSRLSTVEHLTLSLAVGATQALPRLKTLDVFNQLEQEETKSTTTKFIVFPHLAALILHDIHVDYAEQLLCRSHLPHLIELVIPNNALLLIIANNNQQTKDNCAKIEKVRIVEPWVEQISVQLNFFPSV
;
A
#
# COMPACT_ATOMS: atom_id res chain seq x y z
N MET A 1 -4.45 -26.22 18.70
CA MET A 1 -4.18 -24.84 18.27
C MET A 1 -4.61 -24.70 16.81
N ARG A 2 -5.59 -23.86 16.51
CA ARG A 2 -6.01 -23.58 15.12
C ARG A 2 -5.22 -22.35 14.65
N CYS A 3 -4.19 -22.54 13.83
CA CYS A 3 -3.60 -21.43 13.09
C CYS A 3 -4.68 -20.92 12.11
N GLY A 4 -5.23 -19.73 12.38
CA GLY A 4 -6.10 -19.05 11.43
C GLY A 4 -5.30 -18.63 10.19
N ASN A 5 -5.96 -18.55 9.04
CA ASN A 5 -5.33 -18.14 7.77
C ASN A 5 -5.10 -16.62 7.65
N MET A 6 -5.40 -15.86 8.71
CA MET A 6 -5.43 -14.41 8.76
C MET A 6 -4.82 -13.95 10.08
N ILE A 7 -3.88 -13.01 10.00
CA ILE A 7 -3.31 -12.31 11.15
C ILE A 7 -3.49 -10.81 10.89
N ASP A 8 -4.14 -10.14 11.83
CA ASP A 8 -4.19 -8.69 11.88
C ASP A 8 -3.14 -8.22 12.89
N CYS A 9 -2.07 -7.58 12.39
CA CYS A 9 -1.04 -6.99 13.24
C CYS A 9 -1.32 -5.50 13.43
N LEU A 10 -1.72 -5.11 14.64
CA LEU A 10 -1.94 -3.73 15.02
C LEU A 10 -0.75 -3.21 15.84
N PHE A 11 -0.06 -2.19 15.32
CA PHE A 11 1.11 -1.60 15.99
C PHE A 11 0.79 -0.20 16.53
N ASP A 12 0.85 -0.01 17.86
CA ASP A 12 0.87 1.31 18.51
C ASP A 12 2.29 1.65 18.98
N TYR A 13 2.96 2.53 18.22
CA TYR A 13 4.37 2.87 18.44
C TYR A 13 4.63 3.81 19.64
N LYS A 14 3.63 4.18 20.47
CA LYS A 14 3.85 5.22 21.53
C LYS A 14 4.62 4.76 22.76
N ARG A 15 4.85 3.45 22.97
CA ARG A 15 5.32 2.96 24.29
C ARG A 15 6.80 2.57 24.41
N HIS A 16 7.58 2.54 23.34
CA HIS A 16 8.99 2.16 23.41
C HIS A 16 9.88 3.04 22.53
N VAL A 17 9.95 4.33 22.85
CA VAL A 17 11.11 5.15 22.47
C VAL A 17 12.14 5.04 23.60
N SER A 18 12.71 3.85 23.71
CA SER A 18 13.98 3.61 24.40
C SER A 18 14.78 2.69 23.48
N ARG A 19 15.74 3.32 22.79
CA ARG A 19 16.83 2.78 21.95
C ARG A 19 16.89 1.25 21.77
N SER A 20 16.92 0.86 20.48
CA SER A 20 17.57 -0.33 19.87
C SER A 20 16.76 -1.57 19.51
N ASP A 21 15.46 -1.65 19.73
CA ASP A 21 14.72 -2.85 19.31
C ASP A 21 13.99 -2.62 17.99
N ASP A 22 14.68 -2.96 16.90
CA ASP A 22 14.07 -3.23 15.59
C ASP A 22 13.10 -4.41 15.77
N HIS A 23 11.84 -4.12 16.12
CA HIS A 23 10.78 -5.12 16.10
C HIS A 23 10.47 -5.48 14.65
N ASN A 24 11.25 -6.42 14.13
CA ASN A 24 11.15 -6.91 12.78
C ASN A 24 9.87 -7.75 12.68
N ILE A 25 8.83 -7.24 11.99
CA ILE A 25 7.55 -7.94 11.75
C ILE A 25 7.78 -9.33 11.10
N SER A 26 8.93 -9.47 10.42
CA SER A 26 9.42 -10.72 9.86
C SER A 26 9.71 -11.82 10.90
N ASP A 27 10.03 -11.46 12.16
CA ASP A 27 10.29 -12.42 13.24
C ASP A 27 9.01 -12.97 13.87
N ILE A 28 7.93 -12.16 13.88
CA ILE A 28 6.63 -12.55 14.45
C ILE A 28 5.92 -13.59 13.58
N THR A 29 6.06 -13.46 12.26
CA THR A 29 5.27 -14.23 11.27
C THR A 29 5.92 -15.55 10.87
N SER A 30 7.26 -15.64 10.84
CA SER A 30 7.96 -16.83 10.33
C SER A 30 7.96 -18.03 11.27
N THR A 31 7.84 -17.79 12.57
CA THR A 31 7.93 -18.83 13.60
C THR A 31 6.56 -19.37 14.01
N THR A 32 5.49 -18.61 13.80
CA THR A 32 4.18 -18.92 14.38
C THR A 32 3.13 -19.40 13.37
N CYS A 33 3.24 -19.05 12.08
CA CYS A 33 2.22 -19.36 11.07
C CYS A 33 2.81 -19.66 9.68
N PRO A 34 3.36 -20.87 9.43
CA PRO A 34 4.00 -21.23 8.15
C PRO A 34 3.03 -21.31 6.96
N ASN A 35 1.71 -21.25 7.19
CA ASN A 35 0.68 -21.30 6.16
C ASN A 35 -0.08 -19.97 6.01
N LEU A 36 0.49 -18.87 6.49
CA LEU A 36 -0.16 -17.56 6.41
C LEU A 36 -0.34 -17.15 4.94
N LYS A 37 -1.60 -17.02 4.49
CA LYS A 37 -1.96 -16.60 3.13
C LYS A 37 -2.37 -15.15 3.04
N GLN A 38 -2.90 -14.59 4.13
CA GLN A 38 -3.38 -13.22 4.20
C GLN A 38 -2.76 -12.52 5.41
N LEU A 39 -2.24 -11.32 5.18
CA LEU A 39 -1.62 -10.49 6.20
C LEU A 39 -2.15 -9.06 6.10
N THR A 40 -2.65 -8.54 7.21
CA THR A 40 -3.04 -7.13 7.33
C THR A 40 -2.05 -6.43 8.25
N ILE A 41 -1.42 -5.36 7.77
CA ILE A 41 -0.54 -4.51 8.56
C ILE A 41 -1.12 -3.11 8.58
N THR A 42 -1.60 -2.69 9.73
CA THR A 42 -2.13 -1.35 9.94
C THR A 42 -1.26 -0.59 10.93
N CYS A 43 -0.72 0.53 10.48
CA CYS A 43 0.00 1.51 11.27
C CYS A 43 -0.82 2.80 11.37
N TYR A 44 -1.20 3.16 12.59
CA TYR A 44 -2.12 4.27 12.87
C TYR A 44 -1.42 5.61 13.14
N ARG A 45 -0.11 5.73 12.85
CA ARG A 45 0.60 6.99 13.06
C ARG A 45 1.49 7.35 11.89
N SER A 46 1.62 8.66 11.70
CA SER A 46 2.68 9.33 10.97
C SER A 46 4.02 8.83 11.49
N ILE A 47 4.50 7.73 10.91
CA ILE A 47 5.91 7.37 10.97
C ILE A 47 6.60 8.44 10.14
N LEU A 48 6.97 9.55 10.78
CA LEU A 48 7.73 10.68 10.23
C LEU A 48 9.13 10.27 9.69
N HIS A 49 9.43 8.98 9.64
CA HIS A 49 10.68 8.42 9.14
C HIS A 49 10.42 7.12 8.38
N TYR A 50 9.99 7.26 7.12
CA TYR A 50 9.76 6.16 6.17
C TYR A 50 10.99 5.25 5.97
N ASP A 51 12.20 5.75 6.19
CA ASP A 51 13.44 4.98 6.00
C ASP A 51 13.61 3.79 6.95
N ARG A 52 12.82 3.67 8.02
CA ARG A 52 13.02 2.63 9.05
C ARG A 52 12.03 1.47 9.03
N PHE A 53 10.93 1.57 8.29
CA PHE A 53 9.96 0.47 8.21
C PHE A 53 10.25 -0.42 7.00
N ILE A 54 11.43 -1.04 7.00
CA ILE A 54 11.75 -2.09 6.02
C ILE A 54 11.12 -3.38 6.51
N LEU A 55 9.95 -3.69 5.96
CA LEU A 55 9.38 -5.02 6.10
C LEU A 55 10.28 -6.02 5.36
N HIS A 56 11.02 -6.81 6.13
CA HIS A 56 11.80 -7.92 5.60
C HIS A 56 10.88 -9.09 5.23
N PHE A 57 10.30 -9.01 4.04
CA PHE A 57 9.33 -9.97 3.53
C PHE A 57 9.93 -11.33 3.13
N SER A 58 11.24 -11.54 3.24
CA SER A 58 11.91 -12.82 2.92
C SER A 58 11.28 -14.03 3.63
N ARG A 59 10.65 -13.80 4.78
CA ARG A 59 9.98 -14.83 5.59
C ARG A 59 8.47 -14.97 5.34
N LEU A 60 7.89 -14.08 4.53
CA LEU A 60 6.47 -14.06 4.16
C LEU A 60 6.23 -14.70 2.79
N SER A 61 6.97 -15.77 2.49
CA SER A 61 6.96 -16.42 1.18
C SER A 61 5.64 -17.09 0.82
N THR A 62 4.76 -17.35 1.79
CA THR A 62 3.43 -17.96 1.60
C THR A 62 2.30 -16.97 1.44
N VAL A 63 2.54 -15.67 1.70
CA VAL A 63 1.50 -14.65 1.66
C VAL A 63 1.08 -14.41 0.21
N GLU A 64 -0.22 -14.53 -0.03
CA GLU A 64 -0.86 -14.28 -1.32
C GLU A 64 -1.63 -12.96 -1.32
N HIS A 65 -2.10 -12.50 -0.16
CA HIS A 65 -2.87 -11.27 0.01
C HIS A 65 -2.25 -10.41 1.11
N LEU A 66 -1.89 -9.18 0.78
CA LEU A 66 -1.28 -8.25 1.72
C LEU A 66 -2.06 -6.93 1.71
N THR A 67 -2.49 -6.50 2.88
CA THR A 67 -3.14 -5.21 3.09
C THR A 67 -2.22 -4.33 3.94
N LEU A 68 -1.89 -3.13 3.44
CA LEU A 68 -0.96 -2.18 4.09
C LEU A 68 -1.59 -0.81 4.24
N SER A 69 -1.50 -0.24 5.44
CA SER A 69 -1.91 1.15 5.70
C SER A 69 -0.79 2.19 5.58
N LEU A 70 0.36 1.79 5.05
CA LEU A 70 1.61 2.54 5.11
C LEU A 70 2.37 2.43 3.79
N ALA A 71 3.21 3.44 3.52
CA ALA A 71 4.05 3.50 2.34
C ALA A 71 4.88 2.23 2.15
N VAL A 72 4.77 1.63 0.97
CA VAL A 72 5.52 0.42 0.62
C VAL A 72 6.96 0.80 0.32
N GLY A 73 7.79 0.95 1.36
CA GLY A 73 9.25 0.87 1.29
C GLY A 73 9.74 -0.58 1.22
N ALA A 74 8.97 -1.48 0.58
CA ALA A 74 9.31 -2.90 0.53
C ALA A 74 10.57 -3.08 -0.30
N THR A 75 11.68 -3.42 0.36
CA THR A 75 12.97 -3.62 -0.30
C THR A 75 13.12 -5.03 -0.88
N GLN A 76 12.10 -5.89 -0.75
CA GLN A 76 12.18 -7.31 -1.11
C GLN A 76 10.90 -7.81 -1.78
N ALA A 77 11.08 -8.63 -2.81
CA ALA A 77 10.00 -9.25 -3.57
C ALA A 77 9.20 -10.21 -2.68
N LEU A 78 7.86 -10.15 -2.78
CA LEU A 78 6.96 -11.16 -2.25
C LEU A 78 6.60 -12.13 -3.38
N PRO A 79 7.28 -13.28 -3.48
CA PRO A 79 7.21 -14.14 -4.66
C PRO A 79 5.89 -14.90 -4.82
N ARG A 80 4.94 -14.76 -3.89
CA ARG A 80 3.61 -15.36 -4.02
C ARG A 80 2.47 -14.37 -3.90
N LEU A 81 2.79 -13.08 -3.76
CA LEU A 81 1.78 -12.04 -3.62
C LEU A 81 0.97 -11.93 -4.91
N LYS A 82 -0.34 -12.15 -4.79
CA LYS A 82 -1.32 -12.03 -5.87
C LYS A 82 -2.15 -10.76 -5.73
N THR A 83 -2.43 -10.34 -4.50
CA THR A 83 -3.23 -9.16 -4.21
C THR A 83 -2.52 -8.26 -3.22
N LEU A 84 -2.39 -6.99 -3.58
CA LEU A 84 -1.83 -5.93 -2.74
C LEU A 84 -2.90 -4.85 -2.58
N ASP A 85 -3.32 -4.63 -1.35
CA ASP A 85 -4.25 -3.57 -0.97
C ASP A 85 -3.50 -2.51 -0.16
N VAL A 86 -3.56 -1.27 -0.62
CA VAL A 86 -2.83 -0.15 -0.03
C VAL A 86 -3.78 1.00 0.23
N PHE A 87 -3.77 1.47 1.47
CA PHE A 87 -4.47 2.68 1.88
C PHE A 87 -3.53 3.60 2.64
N ASN A 88 -3.29 4.79 2.11
CA ASN A 88 -2.43 5.78 2.76
C ASN A 88 -2.66 7.17 2.17
N GLN A 89 -3.42 8.01 2.87
CA GLN A 89 -3.73 9.38 2.44
C GLN A 89 -2.63 10.39 2.81
N LEU A 90 -1.61 9.98 3.57
CA LEU A 90 -0.55 10.90 4.01
C LEU A 90 0.34 11.29 2.82
N GLU A 91 0.74 12.56 2.74
CA GLU A 91 1.76 12.98 1.78
C GLU A 91 3.08 12.26 2.08
N GLN A 92 3.83 11.92 1.02
CA GLN A 92 5.16 11.39 1.19
C GLN A 92 6.10 12.57 1.48
N GLU A 93 6.64 12.64 2.71
CA GLU A 93 7.73 13.57 2.98
C GLU A 93 8.89 13.25 2.03
N GLU A 94 9.43 14.26 1.34
CA GLU A 94 10.59 14.14 0.45
C GLU A 94 11.85 13.76 1.26
N THR A 95 11.93 12.52 1.72
CA THR A 95 13.18 11.97 2.22
C THR A 95 14.12 11.89 1.03
N LYS A 96 15.20 12.68 1.08
CA LYS A 96 16.33 12.74 0.12
C LYS A 96 17.11 11.42 -0.04
N SER A 97 16.45 10.29 0.20
CA SER A 97 16.96 8.95 0.00
C SER A 97 16.99 8.68 -1.51
N THR A 98 18.14 8.96 -2.11
CA THR A 98 18.48 8.78 -3.53
C THR A 98 18.51 7.32 -4.00
N THR A 99 18.06 6.38 -3.17
CA THR A 99 17.97 4.95 -3.53
C THR A 99 16.51 4.50 -3.46
N THR A 100 15.69 5.02 -4.36
CA THR A 100 14.43 4.39 -4.71
C THR A 100 14.74 3.02 -5.32
N LYS A 101 14.77 2.00 -4.48
CA LYS A 101 14.96 0.61 -4.89
C LYS A 101 13.77 0.22 -5.75
N PHE A 102 14.06 -0.27 -6.96
CA PHE A 102 13.06 -0.80 -7.87
C PHE A 102 12.37 -2.03 -7.24
N ILE A 103 11.05 -1.98 -7.10
CA ILE A 103 10.28 -3.06 -6.44
C ILE A 103 9.74 -4.00 -7.51
N VAL A 104 9.90 -5.31 -7.32
CA VAL A 104 9.41 -6.31 -8.27
C VAL A 104 8.33 -7.17 -7.61
N PHE A 105 7.14 -7.21 -8.21
CA PHE A 105 6.04 -8.07 -7.80
C PHE A 105 5.73 -9.08 -8.92
N PRO A 106 6.44 -10.23 -8.94
CA PRO A 106 6.45 -11.12 -10.10
C PRO A 106 5.13 -11.88 -10.32
N HIS A 107 4.18 -11.85 -9.38
CA HIS A 107 2.91 -12.57 -9.51
C HIS A 107 1.70 -11.74 -9.08
N LEU A 108 1.88 -10.43 -8.87
CA LEU A 108 0.79 -9.56 -8.46
C LEU A 108 -0.21 -9.42 -9.60
N ALA A 109 -1.43 -9.89 -9.35
CA ALA A 109 -2.54 -9.89 -10.30
C ALA A 109 -3.50 -8.73 -10.03
N ALA A 110 -3.70 -8.36 -8.76
CA ALA A 110 -4.59 -7.29 -8.35
C ALA A 110 -3.86 -6.26 -7.49
N LEU A 111 -3.90 -4.99 -7.93
CA LEU A 111 -3.45 -3.85 -7.16
C LEU A 111 -4.66 -3.01 -6.76
N ILE A 112 -4.87 -2.88 -5.47
CA ILE A 112 -6.03 -2.21 -4.89
C ILE A 112 -5.52 -0.98 -4.14
N LEU A 113 -5.89 0.19 -4.63
CA LEU A 113 -5.51 1.48 -4.07
C LEU A 113 -6.80 2.19 -3.64
N HIS A 114 -7.10 2.16 -2.36
CA HIS A 114 -8.23 2.89 -1.78
C HIS A 114 -7.67 3.97 -0.86
N ASP A 115 -8.24 5.18 -0.89
CA ASP A 115 -7.80 6.25 0.02
C ASP A 115 -6.28 6.46 0.01
N ILE A 116 -5.72 6.61 -1.19
CA ILE A 116 -4.28 6.72 -1.40
C ILE A 116 -3.87 8.13 -1.86
N HIS A 117 -2.74 8.60 -1.35
CA HIS A 117 -2.05 9.77 -1.86
C HIS A 117 -1.46 9.48 -3.24
N VAL A 118 -1.42 10.49 -4.12
CA VAL A 118 -0.98 10.31 -5.51
C VAL A 118 0.47 9.81 -5.60
N ASP A 119 1.35 10.28 -4.71
CA ASP A 119 2.77 9.89 -4.72
C ASP A 119 2.97 8.38 -4.58
N TYR A 120 2.16 7.72 -3.74
CA TYR A 120 2.24 6.27 -3.56
C TYR A 120 1.65 5.50 -4.73
N ALA A 121 0.55 6.00 -5.29
CA ALA A 121 0.00 5.42 -6.52
C ALA A 121 1.03 5.52 -7.65
N GLU A 122 1.71 6.67 -7.77
CA GLU A 122 2.81 6.87 -8.72
C GLU A 122 3.99 5.93 -8.42
N GLN A 123 4.43 5.81 -7.17
CA GLN A 123 5.52 4.92 -6.81
C GLN A 123 5.21 3.45 -7.20
N LEU A 124 4.00 2.98 -6.91
CA LEU A 124 3.60 1.60 -7.20
C LEU A 124 3.46 1.36 -8.71
N LEU A 125 2.87 2.30 -9.45
CA LEU A 125 2.62 2.13 -10.89
C LEU A 125 3.81 2.51 -11.78
N CYS A 126 4.63 3.49 -11.38
CA CYS A 126 5.73 4.03 -12.18
C CYS A 126 7.12 3.50 -11.75
N ARG A 127 7.29 3.04 -10.51
CA ARG A 127 8.61 2.64 -9.95
C ARG A 127 8.67 1.17 -9.53
N SER A 128 7.68 0.38 -9.93
CA SER A 128 7.65 -1.07 -9.70
C SER A 128 7.56 -1.84 -11.01
N HIS A 129 7.90 -3.12 -11.00
CA HIS A 129 7.63 -4.06 -12.09
C HIS A 129 6.46 -4.97 -11.74
N LEU A 130 5.37 -4.86 -12.50
CA LEU A 130 4.10 -5.54 -12.29
C LEU A 130 3.69 -6.39 -13.52
N PRO A 131 4.48 -7.39 -13.92
CA PRO A 131 4.32 -8.07 -15.23
C PRO A 131 3.03 -8.87 -15.40
N HIS A 132 2.28 -9.11 -14.33
CA HIS A 132 1.04 -9.90 -14.31
C HIS A 132 -0.17 -9.13 -13.78
N LEU A 133 -0.08 -7.79 -13.70
CA LEU A 133 -1.19 -6.97 -13.24
C LEU A 133 -2.36 -7.04 -14.23
N ILE A 134 -3.51 -7.53 -13.77
CA ILE A 134 -4.74 -7.68 -14.56
C ILE A 134 -5.93 -6.88 -13.99
N GLU A 135 -5.91 -6.58 -12.69
CA GLU A 135 -6.92 -5.78 -12.01
C GLU A 135 -6.28 -4.58 -11.28
N LEU A 136 -6.79 -3.39 -11.57
CA LEU A 136 -6.42 -2.15 -10.88
C LEU A 136 -7.67 -1.50 -10.29
N VAL A 137 -7.63 -1.23 -9.00
CA VAL A 137 -8.63 -0.43 -8.30
C VAL A 137 -7.94 0.85 -7.83
N ILE A 138 -8.43 2.03 -8.24
CA ILE A 138 -7.72 3.30 -8.01
C ILE A 138 -8.69 4.48 -7.93
N PRO A 139 -8.40 5.54 -7.14
CA PRO A 139 -9.19 6.76 -7.15
C PRO A 139 -9.06 7.51 -8.48
N ASN A 140 -10.14 8.16 -8.92
CA ASN A 140 -10.16 8.86 -10.21
C ASN A 140 -9.09 9.95 -10.33
N ASN A 141 -8.90 10.73 -9.26
CA ASN A 141 -7.91 11.81 -9.21
C ASN A 141 -6.47 11.29 -9.37
N ALA A 142 -6.12 10.18 -8.69
CA ALA A 142 -4.80 9.56 -8.80
C ALA A 142 -4.55 9.00 -10.21
N LEU A 143 -5.56 8.34 -10.81
CA LEU A 143 -5.45 7.78 -12.15
C LEU A 143 -5.17 8.86 -13.21
N LEU A 144 -5.91 9.98 -13.17
CA LEU A 144 -5.74 11.08 -14.13
C LEU A 144 -4.32 11.67 -14.06
N LEU A 145 -3.79 11.88 -12.85
CA LEU A 145 -2.43 12.40 -12.65
C LEU A 145 -1.37 11.45 -13.19
N ILE A 146 -1.51 10.16 -12.93
CA ILE A 146 -0.55 9.15 -13.39
C ILE A 146 -0.57 9.01 -14.91
N ILE A 147 -1.75 9.04 -15.54
CA ILE A 147 -1.88 9.01 -17.00
C ILE A 147 -1.24 10.26 -17.62
N ALA A 148 -1.44 11.44 -17.03
CA ALA A 148 -0.87 12.69 -17.52
C ALA A 148 0.67 12.67 -17.54
N ASN A 149 1.29 11.99 -16.58
CA ASN A 149 2.76 11.84 -16.51
C ASN A 149 3.34 10.96 -17.64
N ASN A 150 2.52 10.19 -18.37
CA ASN A 150 2.88 9.47 -19.60
C ASN A 150 4.16 8.59 -19.49
N ASN A 151 4.40 8.00 -18.31
CA ASN A 151 5.60 7.20 -18.04
C ASN A 151 5.54 5.82 -18.75
N GLN A 152 6.62 5.42 -19.42
CA GLN A 152 6.69 4.13 -20.13
C GLN A 152 6.50 2.93 -19.20
N GLN A 153 7.06 2.98 -17.98
CA GLN A 153 6.91 1.90 -16.99
C GLN A 153 5.44 1.72 -16.60
N THR A 154 4.70 2.82 -16.46
CA THR A 154 3.25 2.78 -16.19
C THR A 154 2.52 2.11 -17.34
N LYS A 155 2.87 2.44 -18.58
CA LYS A 155 2.27 1.78 -19.76
C LYS A 155 2.55 0.29 -19.74
N ASP A 156 3.79 -0.11 -19.45
CA ASP A 156 4.21 -1.51 -19.43
C ASP A 156 3.48 -2.29 -18.32
N ASN A 157 3.37 -1.70 -17.12
CA ASN A 157 2.64 -2.30 -15.99
C ASN A 157 1.13 -2.37 -16.25
N CYS A 158 0.57 -1.39 -16.95
CA CYS A 158 -0.87 -1.30 -17.23
C CYS A 158 -1.30 -1.99 -18.52
N ALA A 159 -0.36 -2.44 -19.37
CA ALA A 159 -0.66 -2.99 -20.70
C ALA A 159 -1.54 -4.26 -20.69
N LYS A 160 -1.53 -4.99 -19.58
CA LYS A 160 -2.28 -6.25 -19.40
C LYS A 160 -3.51 -6.12 -18.50
N ILE A 161 -3.84 -4.90 -18.07
CA ILE A 161 -5.02 -4.68 -17.23
C ILE A 161 -6.28 -4.97 -18.05
N GLU A 162 -7.06 -5.93 -17.58
CA GLU A 162 -8.36 -6.30 -18.15
C GLU A 162 -9.50 -5.58 -17.42
N LYS A 163 -9.24 -5.16 -16.17
CA LYS A 163 -10.26 -4.61 -15.28
C LYS A 163 -9.74 -3.41 -14.50
N VAL A 164 -10.33 -2.25 -14.76
CA VAL A 164 -10.13 -1.03 -13.98
C VAL A 164 -11.40 -0.73 -13.20
N ARG A 165 -11.27 -0.52 -11.89
CA ARG A 165 -12.36 -0.03 -11.04
C ARG A 165 -11.97 1.32 -10.47
N ILE A 166 -12.78 2.33 -10.79
CA ILE A 166 -12.61 3.67 -10.23
C ILE A 166 -13.33 3.70 -8.89
N VAL A 167 -12.63 4.15 -7.87
CA VAL A 167 -13.19 4.36 -6.53
C VAL A 167 -13.48 5.84 -6.41
N GLU A 168 -14.74 6.17 -6.16
CA GLU A 168 -15.08 7.53 -5.77
C GLU A 168 -14.68 7.71 -4.30
N PRO A 169 -14.01 8.83 -3.95
CA PRO A 169 -13.84 9.16 -2.55
C PRO A 169 -15.23 9.19 -1.91
N TRP A 170 -15.37 8.61 -0.71
CA TRP A 170 -16.57 8.81 0.08
C TRP A 170 -16.70 10.31 0.30
N VAL A 171 -17.55 10.95 -0.50
CA VAL A 171 -17.93 12.34 -0.25
C VAL A 171 -18.65 12.25 1.09
N GLU A 172 -17.99 12.66 2.18
CA GLU A 172 -18.71 12.97 3.40
C GLU A 172 -19.84 13.89 2.95
N GLN A 173 -21.08 13.44 3.10
CA GLN A 173 -22.22 14.30 2.89
C GLN A 173 -22.08 15.41 3.92
N ILE A 174 -21.44 16.52 3.51
CA ILE A 174 -21.49 17.73 4.28
C ILE A 174 -22.95 18.13 4.23
N SER A 175 -23.67 17.86 5.31
CA SER A 175 -24.98 18.43 5.57
C SER A 175 -24.79 19.92 5.86
N VAL A 176 -24.33 20.66 4.85
CA VAL A 176 -24.42 22.11 4.89
C VAL A 176 -25.90 22.42 4.73
N GLN A 177 -26.57 22.74 5.83
CA GLN A 177 -27.76 23.57 5.76
C GLN A 177 -27.34 24.94 5.24
N LEU A 178 -27.15 25.04 3.92
CA LEU A 178 -27.02 26.31 3.21
C LEU A 178 -28.41 26.95 3.17
N ASN A 179 -28.78 27.64 4.26
CA ASN A 179 -29.83 28.65 4.21
C ASN A 179 -29.31 29.84 3.40
N PHE A 180 -29.25 29.70 2.08
CA PHE A 180 -28.83 30.76 1.16
C PHE A 180 -30.00 31.16 0.26
N PHE A 181 -31.05 31.73 0.84
CA PHE A 181 -31.79 32.82 0.20
C PHE A 181 -32.37 33.72 1.30
N PRO A 182 -31.90 34.97 1.46
CA PRO A 182 -32.73 35.96 2.13
C PRO A 182 -33.92 36.25 1.21
N SER A 183 -35.12 36.11 1.76
CA SER A 183 -36.34 36.58 1.11
C SER A 183 -36.27 38.10 1.02
N VAL A 184 -36.36 38.62 -0.20
CA VAL A 184 -36.84 39.98 -0.46
C VAL A 184 -38.04 39.86 -1.37
#